data_AF-A0A8T8I114-F1
#
_entry.id   AF-A0A8T8I114-F1
#
_cell.length_a   1.000
_cell.length_b   1.000
_cell.length_c   1.000
_cell.angle_alpha   90.00
_cell.angle_beta   90.00
_cell.angle_gamma   90.00
#
_symmetry.space_group_name_H-M   'P 1'
#
loop_
_entity.id
_entity.type
_entity.pdbx_description
1 polymer ?
#
loop_
_entity_poly.entity_id
_entity_poly.type
_entity_poly.pdbx_seq_one_letter_code
_entity_poly.pdbx_strand_id
1 'polypeptide(L)'
;MSYRRTPPVALDRFVAEFERQGLVVGVRSVLRTPLNYVDRRTTPRGVVHRLEWGYGKVVEVLDQDLTLDGASLSTRSKVLFHGDVVRAVTVTAAARGEYRLDIATRDLRWGWYSQIFHEADQGTVHLAEVELDPDGERARIVRVHTQDPNGRRGDNEHRGVTTVRLDRAQFGPAARELVKQAWLKERSGTDQDSAPVHALVKLRTGTFLDSRGDEVHFDYLTPHQLPAGSRVLMTATGIR
;
A
#
# COMPACT_ATOMS: atom_id res chain seq x y z
N MET A 1 12.95 -9.44 -14.34
CA MET A 1 12.63 -10.55 -13.39
C MET A 1 11.74 -10.02 -12.29
N SER A 2 10.71 -10.76 -11.88
CA SER A 2 9.85 -10.37 -10.75
C SER A 2 10.51 -10.76 -9.43
N TYR A 3 10.81 -9.77 -8.57
CA TYR A 3 11.36 -9.95 -7.22
C TYR A 3 10.50 -10.86 -6.31
N ARG A 4 9.25 -11.15 -6.71
CA ARG A 4 8.38 -12.13 -6.04
C ARG A 4 8.95 -13.56 -6.06
N ARG A 5 9.73 -13.91 -7.08
CA ARG A 5 10.30 -15.25 -7.28
C ARG A 5 11.80 -15.34 -6.99
N THR A 6 12.46 -14.23 -6.64
CA THR A 6 13.88 -14.26 -6.28
C THR A 6 14.07 -15.08 -5.00
N PRO A 7 14.97 -16.08 -5.00
CA PRO A 7 15.39 -16.75 -3.78
C PRO A 7 15.89 -15.74 -2.75
N PRO A 8 15.46 -15.85 -1.49
CA PRO A 8 15.97 -14.99 -0.44
C PRO A 8 17.44 -15.32 -0.17
N VAL A 9 18.24 -14.31 0.11
CA VAL A 9 19.54 -14.52 0.75
C VAL A 9 19.34 -14.62 2.26
N ALA A 10 20.25 -15.34 2.91
CA ALA A 10 20.23 -15.49 4.35
C ALA A 10 20.50 -14.14 5.06
N LEU A 11 19.90 -13.96 6.24
CA LEU A 11 19.90 -12.70 6.99
C LEU A 11 21.32 -12.30 7.45
N ASP A 12 22.16 -13.26 7.80
CA ASP A 12 23.58 -13.06 8.12
C ASP A 12 24.35 -12.46 6.93
N ARG A 13 24.11 -12.97 5.72
CA ARG A 13 24.71 -12.45 4.50
C ARG A 13 24.19 -11.06 4.16
N PHE A 14 22.92 -10.79 4.43
CA PHE A 14 22.34 -9.44 4.34
C PHE A 14 23.06 -8.48 5.29
N VAL A 15 23.19 -8.83 6.58
CA VAL A 15 23.86 -8.01 7.58
C VAL A 15 25.30 -7.72 7.16
N ALA A 16 26.07 -8.74 6.77
CA ALA A 16 27.45 -8.57 6.33
C ALA A 16 27.59 -7.65 5.08
N GLU A 17 26.59 -7.62 4.20
CA GLU A 17 26.58 -6.73 3.02
C GLU A 17 26.24 -5.29 3.41
N PHE A 18 25.37 -5.09 4.40
CA PHE A 18 24.99 -3.76 4.89
C PHE A 18 25.99 -3.18 5.88
N GLU A 19 26.72 -4.00 6.65
CA GLU A 19 27.83 -3.54 7.49
C GLU A 19 28.91 -2.85 6.64
N ARG A 20 29.21 -3.40 5.46
CA ARG A 20 30.10 -2.75 4.46
C ARG A 20 29.57 -1.43 3.94
N GLN A 21 28.27 -1.16 4.09
CA GLN A 21 27.61 0.09 3.72
C GLN A 21 27.43 1.05 4.90
N GLY A 22 27.94 0.71 6.09
CA GLY A 22 27.85 1.54 7.30
C GLY A 22 26.73 1.16 8.27
N LEU A 23 26.09 0.00 8.10
CA LEU A 23 25.24 -0.57 9.15
C LEU A 23 26.10 -0.96 10.37
N VAL A 24 25.62 -0.63 11.56
CA VAL A 24 26.29 -0.96 12.82
C VAL A 24 25.29 -1.71 13.70
N VAL A 25 25.60 -2.96 14.03
CA VAL A 25 24.74 -3.79 14.89
C VAL A 25 24.57 -3.12 16.26
N GLY A 26 23.33 -3.09 16.75
CA GLY A 26 22.93 -2.44 18.00
C GLY A 26 22.64 -0.94 17.85
N VAL A 27 22.89 -0.35 16.69
CA VAL A 27 22.69 1.08 16.43
C VAL A 27 21.69 1.26 15.29
N ARG A 28 20.90 2.33 15.37
CA ARG A 28 20.06 2.74 14.24
C ARG A 28 20.92 3.23 13.09
N SER A 29 20.90 2.53 11.98
CA SER A 29 21.70 2.85 10.79
C SER A 29 20.81 3.29 9.64
N VAL A 30 21.16 4.42 9.02
CA VAL A 30 20.56 4.85 7.75
C VAL A 30 21.13 3.99 6.64
N LEU A 31 20.24 3.45 5.81
CA LEU A 31 20.61 2.56 4.73
C LEU A 31 20.93 3.36 3.48
N ARG A 32 22.15 3.17 2.94
CA ARG A 32 22.53 3.75 1.66
C ARG A 32 21.64 3.23 0.53
N THR A 33 21.29 1.95 0.59
CA THR A 33 20.30 1.30 -0.28
C THR A 33 19.06 0.99 0.55
N PRO A 34 17.93 1.69 0.35
CA PRO A 34 16.71 1.43 1.10
C PRO A 34 16.19 0.00 0.89
N LEU A 35 15.42 -0.51 1.86
CA LEU A 35 14.70 -1.76 1.69
C LEU A 35 13.28 -1.47 1.21
N ASN A 36 12.79 -2.21 0.22
CA ASN A 36 11.40 -2.18 -0.21
C ASN A 36 10.69 -3.39 0.37
N TYR A 37 9.64 -3.18 1.14
CA TYR A 37 8.84 -4.28 1.66
C TYR A 37 8.09 -4.98 0.51
N VAL A 38 8.21 -6.29 0.44
CA VAL A 38 7.67 -7.11 -0.65
C VAL A 38 6.38 -7.80 -0.23
N ASP A 39 6.44 -8.74 0.71
CA ASP A 39 5.27 -9.54 1.12
C ASP A 39 5.50 -10.18 2.49
N ARG A 40 4.42 -10.73 3.07
CA ARG A 40 4.45 -11.61 4.25
C ARG A 40 3.88 -12.97 3.88
N ARG A 41 4.70 -14.02 3.97
CA ARG A 41 4.35 -15.38 3.54
C ARG A 41 4.58 -16.41 4.66
N THR A 42 3.88 -17.53 4.56
CA THR A 42 4.12 -18.70 5.42
C THR A 42 5.09 -19.65 4.71
N THR A 43 6.13 -20.09 5.41
CA THR A 43 7.14 -21.04 4.93
C THR A 43 7.26 -22.21 5.92
N PRO A 44 7.99 -23.29 5.58
CA PRO A 44 8.28 -24.36 6.54
C PRO A 44 9.00 -23.89 7.81
N ARG A 45 9.68 -22.73 7.77
CA ARG A 45 10.37 -22.12 8.92
C ARG A 45 9.45 -21.24 9.79
N GLY A 46 8.20 -21.04 9.36
CA GLY A 46 7.26 -20.11 9.97
C GLY A 46 6.91 -18.95 9.05
N VAL A 47 6.28 -17.92 9.63
CA VAL A 47 5.93 -16.70 8.91
C VAL A 47 7.18 -15.85 8.72
N VAL A 48 7.41 -15.40 7.49
CA VAL A 48 8.51 -14.48 7.13
C VAL A 48 7.98 -13.25 6.40
N HIS A 49 8.71 -12.16 6.58
CA HIS A 49 8.58 -10.90 5.86
C HIS A 49 9.72 -10.77 4.87
N ARG A 50 9.39 -10.42 3.63
CA ARG A 50 10.37 -10.23 2.56
C ARG A 50 10.64 -8.77 2.33
N LEU A 51 11.91 -8.40 2.36
CA LEU A 51 12.37 -7.06 2.00
C LEU A 51 13.37 -7.16 0.85
N GLU A 52 13.13 -6.40 -0.21
CA GLU A 52 14.03 -6.27 -1.34
C GLU A 52 15.03 -5.15 -1.07
N TRP A 53 16.29 -5.34 -1.42
CA TRP A 53 17.24 -4.25 -1.60
C TRP A 53 17.97 -4.46 -2.91
N GLY A 54 18.20 -3.36 -3.63
CA GLY A 54 19.12 -3.23 -4.76
C GLY A 54 19.38 -4.46 -5.64
N TYR A 55 19.09 -4.34 -6.94
CA TYR A 55 19.39 -5.38 -7.94
C TYR A 55 18.60 -6.69 -7.70
N GLY A 56 17.42 -6.61 -7.07
CA GLY A 56 16.49 -7.73 -6.97
C GLY A 56 16.86 -8.76 -5.91
N LYS A 57 17.75 -8.44 -4.96
CA LYS A 57 18.05 -9.28 -3.80
C LYS A 57 16.94 -9.15 -2.77
N VAL A 58 16.61 -10.24 -2.09
CA VAL A 58 15.54 -10.27 -1.09
C VAL A 58 16.06 -10.94 0.18
N VAL A 59 15.67 -10.44 1.35
CA VAL A 59 15.92 -11.07 2.66
C VAL A 59 14.59 -11.50 3.22
N GLU A 60 14.58 -12.66 3.86
CA GLU A 60 13.48 -13.12 4.71
C GLU A 60 13.85 -12.87 6.17
N VAL A 61 13.00 -12.12 6.86
CA VAL A 61 13.06 -11.91 8.30
C VAL A 61 11.85 -12.64 8.90
N LEU A 62 12.06 -13.48 9.92
CA LEU A 62 10.93 -14.14 10.59
C LEU A 62 10.05 -13.11 11.29
N ASP A 63 8.74 -13.36 11.36
CA ASP A 63 7.75 -12.46 11.99
C ASP A 63 8.11 -12.13 13.46
N GLN A 64 8.68 -13.09 14.18
CA GLN A 64 9.15 -12.90 15.56
C GLN A 64 10.41 -12.02 15.67
N ASP A 65 11.15 -11.85 14.57
CA ASP A 65 12.42 -11.13 14.51
C ASP A 65 12.30 -9.77 13.80
N LEU A 66 11.08 -9.38 13.41
CA LEU A 66 10.79 -8.09 12.80
C LEU A 66 9.85 -7.28 13.71
N THR A 67 10.29 -6.09 14.09
CA THR A 67 9.48 -5.16 14.90
C THR A 67 9.32 -3.80 14.22
N LEU A 68 8.23 -3.11 14.56
CA LEU A 68 7.94 -1.72 14.19
C LEU A 68 7.77 -0.87 15.44
N ASP A 69 8.68 0.10 15.63
CA ASP A 69 8.91 0.83 16.89
C ASP A 69 8.93 -0.11 18.12
N GLY A 70 9.72 -1.17 18.05
CA GLY A 70 9.89 -2.15 19.13
C GLY A 70 8.70 -3.08 19.39
N ALA A 71 7.60 -2.95 18.65
CA ALA A 71 6.43 -3.82 18.77
C ALA A 71 6.38 -4.86 17.64
N SER A 72 5.91 -6.07 17.94
CA SER A 72 5.72 -7.11 16.93
C SER A 72 4.70 -6.67 15.86
N LEU A 73 4.93 -7.06 14.61
CA LEU A 73 3.98 -6.82 13.51
C LEU A 73 2.68 -7.62 13.65
N SER A 74 2.64 -8.64 14.51
CA SER A 74 1.43 -9.42 14.81
C SER A 74 0.37 -8.60 15.55
N THR A 75 0.75 -7.48 16.16
CA THR A 75 -0.20 -6.52 16.75
C THR A 75 -0.88 -5.71 15.65
N ARG A 76 -2.21 -5.88 15.49
CA ARG A 76 -3.04 -5.33 14.39
C ARG A 76 -2.92 -3.82 14.10
N SER A 77 -2.27 -3.04 14.96
CA SER A 77 -2.05 -1.61 14.78
C SER A 77 -0.79 -1.25 13.99
N LYS A 78 0.08 -2.21 13.65
CA LYS A 78 1.39 -1.96 13.04
C LYS A 78 1.72 -3.00 11.97
N VAL A 79 1.44 -2.68 10.71
CA VAL A 79 1.64 -3.59 9.57
C VAL A 79 2.47 -2.88 8.50
N LEU A 80 3.39 -3.62 7.88
CA LEU A 80 4.10 -3.19 6.67
C LEU A 80 3.30 -3.61 5.44
N PHE A 81 3.20 -2.71 4.48
CA PHE A 81 2.48 -2.93 3.23
C PHE A 81 3.41 -2.96 2.03
N HIS A 82 3.01 -3.68 0.98
CA HIS A 82 3.80 -3.82 -0.24
C HIS A 82 4.26 -2.45 -0.77
N GLY A 83 5.55 -2.30 -1.03
CA GLY A 83 6.14 -1.06 -1.53
C GLY A 83 6.47 -0.03 -0.46
N ASP A 84 6.27 -0.31 0.83
CA ASP A 84 6.83 0.52 1.90
C ASP A 84 8.35 0.55 1.79
N VAL A 85 8.92 1.77 1.85
CA VAL A 85 10.36 1.99 1.70
C VAL A 85 10.97 2.27 3.08
N VAL A 86 11.83 1.36 3.52
CA VAL A 86 12.55 1.42 4.79
C VAL A 86 13.89 2.13 4.56
N ARG A 87 14.07 3.31 5.18
CA ARG A 87 15.30 4.12 5.03
C ARG A 87 16.33 3.90 6.11
N ALA A 88 15.91 3.42 7.27
CA ALA A 88 16.81 3.11 8.38
C ALA A 88 16.26 1.94 9.19
N VAL A 89 17.16 1.18 9.79
CA VAL A 89 16.83 0.03 10.65
C VAL A 89 17.76 0.02 11.85
N THR A 90 17.33 -0.63 12.92
CA THR A 90 18.21 -1.10 13.98
C THR A 90 18.28 -2.62 13.87
N VAL A 91 19.49 -3.16 13.69
CA VAL A 91 19.71 -4.61 13.70
C VAL A 91 20.36 -5.00 15.01
N THR A 92 19.79 -5.95 15.75
CA THR A 92 20.35 -6.45 17.01
C THR A 92 20.64 -7.94 16.90
N ALA A 93 21.75 -8.40 17.47
CA ALA A 93 22.00 -9.83 17.61
C ALA A 93 20.96 -10.45 18.58
N ALA A 94 20.39 -11.57 18.18
CA ALA A 94 19.57 -12.44 19.02
C ALA A 94 20.38 -13.64 19.50
N ALA A 95 19.76 -14.48 20.34
CA ALA A 95 20.40 -15.71 20.80
C ALA A 95 20.78 -16.61 19.60
N ARG A 96 21.91 -17.33 19.72
CA ARG A 96 22.38 -18.34 18.73
C ARG A 96 22.75 -17.79 17.34
N GLY A 97 23.11 -16.51 17.22
CA GLY A 97 23.61 -15.93 15.97
C GLY A 97 22.52 -15.49 14.99
N GLU A 98 21.26 -15.45 15.44
CA GLU A 98 20.16 -14.84 14.70
C GLU A 98 20.20 -13.31 14.84
N TYR A 99 19.54 -12.58 13.94
CA TYR A 99 19.43 -11.13 13.99
C TYR A 99 17.95 -10.73 14.06
N ARG A 100 17.66 -9.70 14.85
CA ARG A 100 16.38 -9.00 14.85
C ARG A 100 16.53 -7.68 14.13
N LEU A 101 15.48 -7.30 13.41
CA LEU A 101 15.40 -6.06 12.67
C LEU A 101 14.23 -5.24 13.23
N ASP A 102 14.53 -4.04 13.71
CA ASP A 102 13.55 -3.06 14.14
C ASP A 102 13.50 -1.91 13.14
N ILE A 103 12.30 -1.51 12.76
CA ILE A 103 12.05 -0.37 11.90
C ILE A 103 11.33 0.69 12.73
N ALA A 104 11.83 1.92 12.77
CA ALA A 104 11.04 3.01 13.33
C ALA A 104 10.05 3.51 12.26
N THR A 105 8.81 3.79 12.63
CA THR A 105 7.77 4.29 11.72
C THR A 105 8.19 5.61 11.05
N ARG A 106 8.96 6.45 11.74
CA ARG A 106 9.54 7.69 11.16
C ARG A 106 10.51 7.45 10.00
N ASP A 107 11.05 6.23 9.90
CA ASP A 107 12.01 5.81 8.89
C ASP A 107 11.37 5.05 7.73
N LEU A 108 10.05 4.83 7.82
CA LEU A 108 9.23 4.37 6.71
C LEU A 108 8.82 5.56 5.86
N ARG A 109 9.11 5.46 4.57
CA ARG A 109 8.36 6.17 3.55
C ARG A 109 7.27 5.23 3.05
N TRP A 110 6.05 5.55 3.44
CA TRP A 110 4.82 4.86 3.10
C TRP A 110 4.73 4.63 1.59
N GLY A 111 4.53 3.37 1.21
CA GLY A 111 4.01 3.02 -0.09
C GLY A 111 2.59 3.57 -0.21
N TRP A 112 2.14 3.82 -1.44
CA TRP A 112 0.81 4.37 -1.67
C TRP A 112 -0.31 3.48 -1.12
N TYR A 113 -0.14 2.16 -1.10
CA TYR A 113 -1.09 1.23 -0.50
C TYR A 113 -1.27 1.47 1.01
N SER A 114 -0.14 1.70 1.68
CA SER A 114 -0.03 1.98 3.10
C SER A 114 -0.72 3.31 3.45
N GLN A 115 -0.48 4.33 2.62
CA GLN A 115 -1.15 5.62 2.72
C GLN A 115 -2.67 5.51 2.52
N ILE A 116 -3.13 4.86 1.44
CA ILE A 116 -4.57 4.66 1.18
C ILE A 116 -5.22 3.90 2.33
N PHE A 117 -4.54 2.89 2.89
CA PHE A 117 -5.02 2.16 4.05
C PHE A 117 -5.23 3.07 5.26
N HIS A 118 -4.24 3.89 5.62
CA HIS A 118 -4.37 4.80 6.76
C HIS A 118 -5.44 5.87 6.55
N GLU A 119 -5.55 6.42 5.35
CA GLU A 119 -6.61 7.36 5.01
C GLU A 119 -7.98 6.67 5.14
N ALA A 120 -8.15 5.46 4.60
CA ALA A 120 -9.41 4.71 4.66
C ALA A 120 -9.79 4.27 6.08
N ASP A 121 -8.81 3.89 6.91
CA ASP A 121 -9.01 3.53 8.33
C ASP A 121 -9.48 4.74 9.15
N GLN A 122 -9.06 5.95 8.76
CA GLN A 122 -9.56 7.22 9.31
C GLN A 122 -10.92 7.66 8.72
N GLY A 123 -11.58 6.80 7.93
CA GLY A 123 -12.87 7.07 7.31
C GLY A 123 -12.80 7.89 6.02
N THR A 124 -11.62 7.99 5.39
CA THR A 124 -11.49 8.69 4.10
C THR A 124 -12.11 7.85 2.98
N VAL A 125 -12.86 8.53 2.10
CA VAL A 125 -13.38 8.00 0.84
C VAL A 125 -12.63 8.70 -0.29
N HIS A 126 -12.12 7.94 -1.24
CA HIS A 126 -11.27 8.46 -2.31
C HIS A 126 -12.07 8.64 -3.59
N LEU A 127 -11.66 9.62 -4.40
CA LEU A 127 -12.03 9.66 -5.81
C LEU A 127 -11.10 8.73 -6.60
N ALA A 128 -11.68 7.90 -7.45
CA ALA A 128 -10.96 6.99 -8.33
C ALA A 128 -11.40 7.18 -9.78
N GLU A 129 -10.44 7.12 -10.69
CA GLU A 129 -10.72 6.96 -12.11
C GLU A 129 -10.89 5.47 -12.42
N VAL A 130 -11.97 5.17 -13.13
CA VAL A 130 -12.40 3.83 -13.45
C VAL A 130 -12.39 3.65 -14.95
N GLU A 131 -11.73 2.58 -15.39
CA GLU A 131 -11.88 2.08 -16.75
C GLU A 131 -12.84 0.91 -16.77
N LEU A 132 -13.70 0.91 -17.78
CA LEU A 132 -14.61 -0.17 -18.07
C LEU A 132 -14.16 -0.84 -19.36
N ASP A 133 -14.21 -2.18 -19.38
CA ASP A 133 -14.01 -2.93 -20.60
C ASP A 133 -15.09 -2.54 -21.63
N PRO A 134 -14.83 -2.70 -22.94
CA PRO A 134 -15.77 -2.27 -23.99
C PRO A 134 -17.17 -2.91 -23.89
N ASP A 135 -17.24 -4.11 -23.31
CA ASP A 135 -18.47 -4.85 -23.04
C ASP A 135 -19.20 -4.39 -21.76
N GLY A 136 -18.56 -3.55 -20.94
CA GLY A 136 -19.08 -3.10 -19.65
C GLY A 136 -19.10 -4.17 -18.56
N GLU A 137 -18.52 -5.35 -18.81
CA GLU A 137 -18.57 -6.49 -17.88
C GLU A 137 -17.48 -6.43 -16.82
N ARG A 138 -16.40 -5.68 -17.08
CA ARG A 138 -15.31 -5.50 -16.13
C ARG A 138 -15.04 -4.04 -15.89
N ALA A 139 -14.98 -3.69 -14.62
CA ALA A 139 -14.49 -2.41 -14.14
C ALA A 139 -13.15 -2.61 -13.45
N ARG A 140 -12.19 -1.73 -13.73
CA ARG A 140 -10.92 -1.66 -13.00
C ARG A 140 -10.63 -0.24 -12.57
N ILE A 141 -10.03 -0.10 -11.41
CA ILE A 141 -9.55 1.20 -10.96
C ILE A 141 -8.19 1.43 -11.59
N VAL A 142 -8.04 2.51 -12.34
CA VAL A 142 -6.76 2.85 -12.95
C VAL A 142 -5.99 3.88 -12.15
N ARG A 143 -6.70 4.78 -11.49
CA ARG A 143 -6.09 5.82 -10.65
C ARG A 143 -6.90 6.04 -9.39
N VAL A 144 -6.21 6.25 -8.28
CA VAL A 144 -6.80 6.80 -7.06
C VAL A 144 -6.09 8.10 -6.75
N HIS A 145 -6.88 9.11 -6.42
CA HIS A 145 -6.37 10.37 -5.91
C HIS A 145 -6.20 10.21 -4.40
N THR A 146 -5.04 10.60 -3.87
CA THR A 146 -4.71 10.58 -2.44
C THR A 146 -4.11 11.92 -2.03
N GLN A 147 -4.14 12.25 -0.74
CA GLN A 147 -3.54 13.49 -0.28
C GLN A 147 -2.03 13.29 -0.01
N ASP A 148 -1.13 14.10 -0.56
CA ASP A 148 0.29 14.04 -0.20
C ASP A 148 0.45 14.29 1.31
N PRO A 149 0.97 13.32 2.08
CA PRO A 149 1.16 13.49 3.52
C PRO A 149 2.18 14.59 3.87
N ASN A 150 3.04 14.97 2.91
CA ASN A 150 4.02 16.05 3.07
C ASN A 150 3.49 17.41 2.54
N GLY A 151 2.34 17.42 1.89
CA GLY A 151 1.63 18.62 1.49
C GLY A 151 1.05 19.29 2.74
N ARG A 152 1.81 20.18 3.38
CA ARG A 152 1.32 20.96 4.53
C ARG A 152 0.02 21.70 4.14
N ARG A 153 -0.96 21.66 5.06
CA ARG A 153 -2.12 22.55 5.11
C ARG A 153 -1.65 24.00 5.26
N GLY A 154 -1.26 24.62 4.16
CA GLY A 154 -1.25 26.07 4.00
C GLY A 154 -2.35 26.41 3.01
N ASP A 155 -3.08 27.50 3.26
CA ASP A 155 -4.31 27.97 2.60
C ASP A 155 -4.22 28.25 1.08
N ASN A 156 -3.68 27.31 0.32
CA ASN A 156 -3.74 27.29 -1.13
C ASN A 156 -4.50 26.03 -1.52
N GLU A 157 -5.78 26.22 -1.82
CA GLU A 157 -6.67 25.19 -2.34
C GLU A 157 -5.96 24.43 -3.48
N HIS A 158 -6.02 23.10 -3.39
CA HIS A 158 -5.60 22.15 -4.42
C HIS A 158 -4.10 21.81 -4.54
N ARG A 159 -3.22 22.23 -3.62
CA ARG A 159 -1.86 21.64 -3.51
C ARG A 159 -1.86 20.43 -2.57
N GLY A 160 -1.34 19.30 -3.05
CA GLY A 160 -1.16 18.10 -2.24
C GLY A 160 -2.10 16.96 -2.59
N VAL A 161 -2.53 16.82 -3.85
CA VAL A 161 -3.13 15.57 -4.32
C VAL A 161 -2.09 14.83 -5.15
N THR A 162 -1.86 13.57 -4.81
CA THR A 162 -1.05 12.64 -5.59
C THR A 162 -1.98 11.67 -6.31
N THR A 163 -1.69 11.42 -7.59
CA THR A 163 -2.38 10.40 -8.37
C THR A 163 -1.59 9.10 -8.34
N VAL A 164 -2.21 8.04 -7.85
CA VAL A 164 -1.60 6.72 -7.73
C VAL A 164 -2.18 5.81 -8.80
N ARG A 165 -1.32 5.22 -9.65
CA ARG A 165 -1.75 4.25 -10.66
C ARG A 165 -1.88 2.86 -10.04
N LEU A 166 -3.02 2.21 -10.29
CA LEU A 166 -3.42 0.99 -9.60
C LEU A 166 -3.57 -0.21 -10.54
N ASP A 167 -2.47 -0.70 -11.11
CA ASP A 167 -2.52 -1.79 -12.12
C ASP A 167 -3.17 -3.10 -11.62
N ARG A 168 -3.29 -3.27 -10.31
CA ARG A 168 -3.82 -4.48 -9.66
C ARG A 168 -5.08 -4.24 -8.82
N ALA A 169 -5.58 -3.01 -8.75
CA ALA A 169 -6.76 -2.74 -7.95
C ALA A 169 -8.01 -3.29 -8.63
N GLN A 170 -8.85 -3.92 -7.82
CA GLN A 170 -10.09 -4.50 -8.27
C GLN A 170 -11.25 -3.92 -7.47
N PHE A 171 -12.42 -3.89 -8.09
CA PHE A 171 -13.66 -3.73 -7.34
C PHE A 171 -14.03 -5.05 -6.67
N GLY A 172 -14.60 -4.96 -5.46
CA GLY A 172 -15.33 -6.07 -4.89
C GLY A 172 -16.51 -6.50 -5.79
N PRO A 173 -17.00 -7.76 -5.70
CA PRO A 173 -18.06 -8.26 -6.58
C PRO A 173 -19.31 -7.37 -6.60
N ALA A 174 -19.80 -6.95 -5.43
CA ALA A 174 -20.97 -6.05 -5.34
C ALA A 174 -20.69 -4.66 -5.93
N ALA A 175 -19.47 -4.14 -5.75
CA ALA A 175 -19.06 -2.86 -6.31
C ALA A 175 -18.99 -2.89 -7.84
N ARG A 176 -18.56 -4.00 -8.45
CA ARG A 176 -18.54 -4.17 -9.91
C ARG A 176 -19.94 -3.99 -10.49
N GLU A 177 -20.94 -4.65 -9.90
CA GLU A 177 -22.32 -4.54 -10.36
C GLU A 177 -22.86 -3.11 -10.24
N LEU A 178 -22.56 -2.42 -9.13
CA LEU A 178 -22.97 -1.03 -8.95
C LEU A 178 -22.33 -0.09 -9.99
N VAL A 179 -21.04 -0.26 -10.28
CA VAL A 179 -20.34 0.51 -11.32
C VAL A 179 -20.94 0.22 -12.70
N LYS A 180 -21.21 -1.05 -13.01
CA LYS A 180 -21.85 -1.46 -14.28
C LYS A 180 -23.22 -0.81 -14.44
N GLN A 181 -24.06 -0.81 -13.40
CA GLN A 181 -25.38 -0.19 -13.43
C GLN A 181 -25.29 1.34 -13.58
N ALA A 182 -24.37 1.99 -12.85
CA ALA A 182 -24.14 3.43 -12.97
C ALA A 182 -23.74 3.82 -14.40
N TRP A 183 -22.83 3.05 -15.01
CA TRP A 183 -22.37 3.28 -16.37
C TRP A 183 -23.46 3.02 -17.43
N LEU A 184 -24.23 1.95 -17.32
CA LEU A 184 -25.35 1.67 -18.24
C LEU A 184 -26.37 2.82 -18.23
N LYS A 185 -26.60 3.42 -17.05
CA LYS A 185 -27.48 4.59 -16.89
C LYS A 185 -26.90 5.82 -17.57
N GLU A 186 -25.62 6.14 -17.38
CA GLU A 186 -24.95 7.27 -18.05
C GLU A 186 -24.97 7.11 -19.57
N ARG A 187 -24.66 5.91 -20.08
CA ARG A 187 -24.60 5.62 -21.52
C ARG A 187 -25.96 5.70 -22.22
N SER A 188 -27.06 5.53 -21.48
CA SER A 188 -28.42 5.73 -21.99
C SER A 188 -28.82 7.21 -22.13
N GLY A 189 -28.03 8.14 -21.60
CA GLY A 189 -28.24 9.59 -21.62
C GLY A 189 -27.14 10.36 -22.35
N THR A 190 -27.04 10.18 -23.67
CA THR A 190 -26.50 11.17 -24.64
C THR A 190 -25.18 11.90 -24.31
N ASP A 191 -24.12 11.19 -23.90
CA ASP A 191 -22.76 11.66 -24.21
C ASP A 191 -21.83 10.46 -24.43
N GLN A 192 -21.26 10.38 -25.63
CA GLN A 192 -20.46 9.25 -26.12
C GLN A 192 -18.95 9.48 -25.99
N ASP A 193 -18.54 10.49 -25.21
CA ASP A 193 -17.13 10.74 -25.01
C ASP A 193 -16.52 9.79 -23.99
N SER A 194 -15.41 9.18 -24.40
CA SER A 194 -14.54 8.23 -23.69
C SER A 194 -13.86 8.77 -22.41
N ALA A 195 -14.51 9.70 -21.71
CA ALA A 195 -13.98 10.25 -20.48
C ALA A 195 -13.93 9.18 -19.37
N PRO A 196 -12.88 9.16 -18.52
CA PRO A 196 -12.82 8.24 -17.40
C PRO A 196 -13.99 8.47 -16.44
N VAL A 197 -14.66 7.38 -16.07
CA VAL A 197 -15.73 7.42 -15.07
C VAL A 197 -15.08 7.65 -13.71
N HIS A 198 -15.52 8.68 -13.01
CA HIS A 198 -15.04 8.95 -11.66
C HIS A 198 -15.97 8.29 -10.64
N ALA A 199 -15.39 7.62 -9.66
CA ALA A 199 -16.12 6.90 -8.63
C ALA A 199 -15.61 7.26 -7.24
N LEU A 200 -16.54 7.40 -6.28
CA LEU A 200 -16.17 7.38 -4.87
C LEU A 200 -15.91 5.94 -4.46
N VAL A 201 -14.73 5.70 -3.90
CA VAL A 201 -14.29 4.37 -3.50
C VAL A 201 -13.76 4.35 -2.08
N LYS A 202 -13.97 3.22 -1.42
CA LYS A 202 -13.39 2.96 -0.10
C LYS A 202 -12.59 1.67 -0.15
N LEU A 203 -11.35 1.70 0.34
CA LEU A 203 -10.56 0.49 0.46
C LEU A 203 -11.28 -0.49 1.39
N ARG A 204 -11.39 -1.76 0.97
CA ARG A 204 -11.81 -2.86 1.83
C ARG A 204 -10.67 -3.22 2.78
N THR A 205 -10.55 -2.45 3.86
CA THR A 205 -9.45 -2.58 4.83
C THR A 205 -9.31 -4.01 5.36
N GLY A 206 -10.42 -4.71 5.60
CA GLY A 206 -10.42 -6.13 5.99
C GLY A 206 -9.71 -7.03 4.96
N THR A 207 -10.15 -7.03 3.70
CA THR A 207 -9.51 -7.83 2.63
C THR A 207 -8.04 -7.45 2.44
N PHE A 208 -7.74 -6.15 2.50
CA PHE A 208 -6.38 -5.64 2.37
C PHE A 208 -5.47 -6.10 3.53
N LEU A 209 -5.98 -6.13 4.77
CA LEU A 209 -5.26 -6.66 5.94
C LEU A 209 -5.12 -8.19 5.90
N ASP A 210 -6.19 -8.90 5.55
CA ASP A 210 -6.21 -10.37 5.48
C ASP A 210 -5.21 -10.89 4.42
N SER A 211 -5.15 -10.20 3.27
CA SER A 211 -4.16 -10.45 2.22
C SER A 211 -2.79 -9.82 2.49
N ARG A 212 -2.64 -9.02 3.57
CA ARG A 212 -1.41 -8.29 3.91
C ARG A 212 -0.88 -7.42 2.78
N GLY A 213 -1.80 -6.81 2.05
CA GLY A 213 -1.53 -5.92 0.92
C GLY A 213 -1.28 -6.61 -0.42
N ASP A 214 -1.43 -7.93 -0.51
CA ASP A 214 -1.36 -8.64 -1.81
C ASP A 214 -2.62 -8.44 -2.65
N GLU A 215 -3.78 -8.25 -2.03
CA GLU A 215 -5.06 -7.98 -2.69
C GLU A 215 -5.58 -6.61 -2.30
N VAL A 216 -5.94 -5.80 -3.31
CA VAL A 216 -6.37 -4.42 -3.10
C VAL A 216 -7.73 -4.23 -3.71
N HIS A 217 -8.73 -4.39 -2.85
CA HIS A 217 -10.12 -4.32 -3.23
C HIS A 217 -10.74 -3.03 -2.73
N PHE A 218 -11.55 -2.42 -3.59
CA PHE A 218 -12.32 -1.24 -3.26
C PHE A 218 -13.81 -1.53 -3.35
N ASP A 219 -14.56 -0.95 -2.42
CA ASP A 219 -16.00 -0.79 -2.53
C ASP A 219 -16.31 0.49 -3.30
N TYR A 220 -17.30 0.42 -4.18
CA TYR A 220 -17.89 1.57 -4.84
C TYR A 220 -18.96 2.18 -3.94
N LEU A 221 -18.95 3.49 -3.81
CA LEU A 221 -19.91 4.24 -3.01
C LEU A 221 -20.64 5.25 -3.89
N THR A 222 -21.95 5.30 -3.78
CA THR A 222 -22.71 6.45 -4.27
C THR A 222 -22.68 7.58 -3.23
N PRO A 223 -22.94 8.84 -3.61
CA PRO A 223 -22.95 9.96 -2.67
C PRO A 223 -23.87 9.77 -1.46
N HIS A 224 -25.00 9.07 -1.63
CA HIS A 224 -25.95 8.78 -0.55
C HIS A 224 -25.56 7.58 0.32
N GLN A 225 -24.55 6.80 -0.08
CA GLN A 225 -24.03 5.65 0.66
C GLN A 225 -22.79 6.01 1.51
N LEU A 226 -22.39 7.27 1.54
CA LEU A 226 -21.21 7.70 2.30
C LEU A 226 -21.42 7.44 3.81
N PRO A 227 -20.52 6.69 4.47
CA PRO A 227 -20.61 6.46 5.91
C PRO A 227 -20.61 7.78 6.70
N ALA A 228 -21.34 7.83 7.81
CA ALA A 228 -21.33 9.00 8.69
C ALA A 228 -19.90 9.33 9.15
N GLY A 229 -19.54 10.61 9.09
CA GLY A 229 -18.19 11.09 9.45
C GLY A 229 -17.11 10.85 8.38
N SER A 230 -17.48 10.37 7.19
CA SER A 230 -16.51 10.17 6.11
C SER A 230 -15.89 11.49 5.65
N ARG A 231 -14.59 11.45 5.38
CA ARG A 231 -13.87 12.54 4.71
C ARG A 231 -13.78 12.19 3.23
N VAL A 232 -14.45 12.94 2.35
CA VAL A 232 -14.38 12.66 0.91
C VAL A 232 -13.22 13.42 0.31
N LEU A 233 -12.25 12.70 -0.24
CA LEU A 233 -11.18 13.27 -1.04
C LEU A 233 -11.68 13.46 -2.47
N MET A 234 -12.32 14.61 -2.72
CA MET A 234 -12.74 15.03 -4.05
C MET A 234 -11.72 16.02 -4.57
N THR A 235 -10.99 15.67 -5.61
CA THR A 235 -10.25 16.69 -6.38
C THR A 235 -11.22 17.40 -7.27
N ALA A 236 -11.39 18.70 -7.03
CA ALA A 236 -12.18 19.57 -7.88
C ALA A 236 -11.50 19.73 -9.25
N THR A 237 -11.68 18.73 -10.11
CA THR A 237 -11.54 18.86 -11.55
C THR A 237 -12.79 18.29 -12.17
N GLY A 238 -13.81 19.14 -12.28
CA GLY A 238 -14.96 18.94 -13.15
C GLY A 238 -15.84 17.76 -12.79
N ILE A 239 -16.62 17.89 -11.71
CA ILE A 239 -17.94 17.26 -11.72
C ILE A 239 -18.80 18.13 -12.64
N ARG A 240 -19.11 17.62 -13.83
CA ARG A 240 -20.22 18.13 -14.64
C ARG A 240 -21.53 17.63 -14.05
#